data_AF-X1NKF1-F1
#
_entry.id   AF-X1NKF1-F1
#
_cell.length_a   1.000
_cell.length_b   1.000
_cell.length_c   1.000
_cell.angle_alpha   90.00
_cell.angle_beta   90.00
_cell.angle_gamma   90.00
#
_symmetry.space_group_name_H-M   'P 1'
#
loop_
_entity.id
_entity.type
_entity.pdbx_description
1 polymer ?
#
loop_
_entity_poly.entity_id
_entity_poly.type
_entity_poly.pdbx_seq_one_letter_code
_entity_poly.pdbx_strand_id
1 'polypeptide(L)' 'RPEFALHGLIIMSCGGLHNVIRIMFPLIIKDDELKTGLDILEDAIRGSK' A
#
# COMPACT_ATOMS: atom_id res chain seq x y z
N ARG A 1 -5.82 -0.16 -6.86
CA ARG A 1 -7.25 0.04 -6.49
C ARG A 1 -7.40 1.44 -5.89
N PRO A 2 -8.49 2.17 -6.18
CA PRO A 2 -8.69 3.54 -5.72
C PRO A 2 -8.86 3.67 -4.19
N GLU A 3 -9.17 2.58 -3.48
CA GLU A 3 -9.38 2.55 -2.02
C GLU A 3 -8.18 3.07 -1.21
N PHE A 4 -6.94 2.83 -1.65
CA PHE A 4 -5.74 3.36 -0.97
C PHE A 4 -5.51 4.86 -1.21
N ALA A 5 -5.97 5.39 -2.36
CA ALA A 5 -5.75 6.79 -2.72
C ALA A 5 -6.52 7.76 -1.80
N LEU A 6 -7.64 7.32 -1.23
CA LEU A 6 -8.43 8.08 -0.26
C LEU A 6 -7.71 8.24 1.09
N HIS A 7 -6.74 7.36 1.40
CA HIS A 7 -5.92 7.40 2.60
C HIS A 7 -4.51 7.96 2.34
N GLY A 8 -4.25 8.53 1.15
CA GLY A 8 -2.96 9.12 0.78
C GLY A 8 -1.89 8.10 0.37
N LEU A 9 -2.25 6.84 0.14
CA LEU A 9 -1.32 5.78 -0.24
C LEU A 9 -1.53 5.35 -1.71
N ILE A 10 -0.49 5.43 -2.53
CA ILE A 10 -0.50 4.93 -3.91
C ILE A 10 0.20 3.58 -3.96
N ILE A 11 -0.50 2.54 -4.45
CA ILE A 11 0.04 1.17 -4.56
C ILE A 11 -0.31 0.57 -5.92
N MET A 12 0.53 -0.37 -6.37
CA MET A 12 0.30 -1.13 -7.60
C MET A 12 -0.09 -2.58 -7.32
N SER A 13 -0.98 -3.10 -8.17
CA SER A 13 -1.28 -4.54 -8.26
C SER A 13 -0.60 -5.15 -9.49
N CYS A 14 -0.21 -6.42 -9.42
CA CYS A 14 0.38 -7.16 -10.53
C CYS A 14 -0.04 -8.64 -10.53
N GLY A 15 0.57 -9.43 -11.40
CA GLY A 15 0.28 -10.87 -11.59
C GLY A 15 -0.84 -11.11 -12.61
N GLY A 16 -0.82 -12.27 -13.28
CA GLY A 16 -1.78 -12.60 -14.35
C GLY A 16 -3.25 -12.67 -13.88
N LEU A 17 -3.46 -12.92 -12.58
CA LEU A 17 -4.79 -12.90 -11.94
C LEU A 17 -5.09 -11.58 -11.22
N HIS A 18 -4.20 -10.58 -11.31
CA HIS A 18 -4.32 -9.28 -10.64
C HIS A 18 -4.57 -9.35 -9.12
N ASN A 19 -4.12 -10.43 -8.48
CA ASN A 19 -4.33 -10.72 -7.07
C ASN A 19 -3.07 -10.52 -6.21
N VAL A 20 -2.01 -9.93 -6.77
CA VAL A 20 -0.76 -9.65 -6.05
C VAL A 20 -0.61 -8.15 -5.86
N ILE A 21 -0.42 -7.73 -4.61
CA ILE A 21 -0.03 -6.35 -4.28
C ILE A 21 1.49 -6.26 -4.33
N ARG A 22 2.02 -5.27 -5.04
CA ARG A 22 3.46 -4.99 -5.12
C ARG A 22 3.80 -3.74 -4.33
N ILE A 23 4.80 -3.86 -3.48
CA ILE A 23 5.41 -2.75 -2.76
C ILE A 23 6.62 -2.27 -3.57
N MET A 24 6.57 -1.04 -4.07
CA MET A 24 7.64 -0.44 -4.87
C MET A 24 7.78 1.03 -4.49
N PHE A 25 8.57 1.30 -3.46
CA PHE A 25 8.90 2.63 -2.96
C PHE A 25 10.32 3.04 -3.40
N PRO A 26 10.67 4.34 -3.42
CA PRO A 26 12.03 4.76 -3.72
C PRO A 26 13.00 4.31 -2.62
N LEU A 27 14.20 3.85 -2.98
CA LEU A 27 15.20 3.35 -2.01
C LEU A 27 15.66 4.40 -0.98
N ILE A 28 15.36 5.67 -1.22
CA ILE A 28 15.63 6.81 -0.33
C ILE A 28 14.44 7.22 0.53
N ILE A 29 13.34 6.44 0.53
CA ILE A 29 12.19 6.71 1.39
C ILE A 29 12.63 6.76 2.85
N LYS A 30 12.04 7.63 3.64
CA LYS A 30 12.30 7.66 5.08
C LYS A 30 11.53 6.53 5.78
N ASP A 31 12.10 6.04 6.88
CA ASP A 31 11.52 4.92 7.63
C ASP A 31 10.11 5.23 8.17
N ASP A 32 9.85 6.48 8.57
CA ASP A 32 8.55 6.94 9.07
C ASP A 32 7.48 7.00 7.97
N GLU A 33 7.85 7.45 6.78
CA GLU A 33 6.97 7.46 5.60
C GLU A 33 6.64 6.04 5.14
N LEU A 34 7.65 5.16 5.08
CA LEU A 34 7.44 3.76 4.73
C LEU A 34 6.53 3.06 5.74
N LYS A 35 6.77 3.27 7.04
CA LYS A 35 5.95 2.71 8.12
C LYS A 35 4.49 3.18 8.01
N THR A 36 4.27 4.48 7.82
CA THR A 36 2.92 5.04 7.65
C THR A 36 2.18 4.38 6.47
N GLY A 37 2.86 4.17 5.34
CA GLY A 37 2.26 3.49 4.19
C GLY A 37 1.94 2.01 4.45
N LEU A 38 2.77 1.31 5.23
CA LEU A 38 2.51 -0.08 5.62
C LEU A 38 1.36 -0.20 6.63
N ASP A 39 1.25 0.74 7.58
CA ASP A 39 0.16 0.79 8.56
C ASP A 39 -1.20 0.97 7.84
N ILE A 40 -1.29 1.90 6.88
CA ILE A 40 -2.50 2.09 6.04
C ILE A 40 -2.84 0.81 5.27
N LEU A 41 -1.83 0.11 4.73
CA LEU A 41 -2.02 -1.13 3.99
C LEU A 41 -2.52 -2.26 4.91
N GLU A 42 -1.98 -2.36 6.12
CA GLU A 42 -2.41 -3.35 7.12
C GLU A 42 -3.88 -3.16 7.50
N ASP A 43 -4.28 -1.92 7.81
CA ASP A 43 -5.66 -1.59 8.19
C ASP A 43 -6.65 -1.96 7.08
N ALA A 44 -6.29 -1.67 5.82
CA ALA A 44 -7.10 -2.04 4.67
C ALA A 44 -7.23 -3.56 4.49
N ILE A 45 -6.15 -4.33 4.72
CA ILE A 45 -6.16 -5.79 4.60
C ILE A 45 -6.98 -6.44 5.70
N ARG A 46 -6.89 -5.92 6.92
CA ARG A 46 -7.68 -6.43 8.06
C ARG A 46 -9.19 -6.19 7.85
N GLY A 47 -9.55 -5.34 6.90
CA GLY A 47 -10.90 -4.82 6.73
C GLY A 47 -11.15 -3.87 7.87
N SER A 48 -11.15 -2.57 7.59
CA SER A 48 -11.40 -1.51 8.56
C SER A 48 -12.38 -1.96 9.65
N LYS A 49 -12.00 -1.78 10.92
CA LYS A 49 -12.99 -1.77 12.00
C LYS A 49 -14.16 -0.83 11.65
#